data_AF-A0A2V1K604-F1
#
_entry.id   AF-A0A2V1K604-F1
#
_cell.length_a   1.000
_cell.length_b   1.000
_cell.length_c   1.000
_cell.angle_alpha   90.00
_cell.angle_beta   90.00
_cell.angle_gamma   90.00
#
_symmetry.space_group_name_H-M   'P 1'
#
loop_
_entity.id
_entity.type
_entity.pdbx_description
1 polymer ?
#
loop_
_entity_poly.entity_id
_entity_poly.type
_entity_poly.pdbx_seq_one_letter_code
_entity_poly.pdbx_strand_id
1 'polypeptide(L)'
;MADARELITDAELAAAFDGSDFGGADHRKLLEVSVLKKAVGYHCGWTITQIMVRLGLIRKNGLPSRKGQRLLQLAYNDLMINQGG
;
A
#
# COMPACT_ATOMS: atom_id res chain seq x y z
N MET A 1 15.24 -8.36 8.44
CA MET A 1 14.50 -8.19 7.18
C MET A 1 13.88 -6.82 7.21
N ALA A 2 13.91 -6.05 6.13
CA ALA A 2 13.32 -4.70 6.11
C ALA A 2 11.79 -4.81 6.31
N ASP A 3 11.25 -4.04 7.26
CA ASP A 3 9.81 -4.02 7.57
C ASP A 3 9.10 -3.03 6.63
N ALA A 4 7.89 -3.34 6.17
CA ALA A 4 7.03 -2.38 5.46
C ALA A 4 6.78 -1.10 6.29
N ARG A 5 6.88 -1.17 7.63
CA ARG A 5 6.86 -0.01 8.53
C ARG A 5 8.03 0.96 8.33
N GLU A 6 9.17 0.50 7.82
CA GLU A 6 10.31 1.36 7.46
C GLU A 6 10.06 2.09 6.12
N LEU A 7 9.17 1.54 5.28
CA LEU A 7 8.82 2.13 3.99
C LEU A 7 7.70 3.16 4.10
N ILE A 8 6.74 2.92 4.99
CA ILE A 8 5.65 3.83 5.34
C ILE A 8 5.51 3.79 6.86
N THR A 9 5.96 4.86 7.50
CA THR A 9 5.87 5.00 8.96
C THR A 9 4.42 5.06 9.42
N ASP A 10 4.15 4.71 10.67
CA ASP A 10 2.80 4.80 11.23
C ASP A 10 2.26 6.23 11.21
N ALA A 11 3.13 7.23 11.39
CA ALA A 11 2.77 8.64 11.30
C ALA A 11 2.37 9.05 9.87
N GLU A 12 3.14 8.65 8.85
CA GLU A 12 2.77 8.88 7.45
C GLU A 12 1.46 8.15 7.08
N LEU A 13 1.29 6.93 7.59
CA LEU A 13 0.08 6.14 7.35
C LEU A 13 -1.15 6.81 7.98
N ALA A 14 -1.05 7.21 9.25
CA ALA A 14 -2.12 7.92 9.95
C ALA A 14 -2.48 9.24 9.25
N ALA A 15 -1.47 10.05 8.91
CA ALA A 15 -1.68 11.32 8.21
C ALA A 15 -2.31 11.14 6.82
N ALA A 16 -1.95 10.08 6.10
CA ALA A 16 -2.47 9.83 4.76
C ALA A 16 -3.92 9.33 4.77
N PHE A 17 -4.34 8.63 5.82
CA PHE A 17 -5.71 8.12 6.02
C PHE A 17 -6.59 9.06 6.86
N ASP A 18 -6.05 10.18 7.34
CA ASP A 18 -6.82 11.16 8.10
C ASP A 18 -8.03 11.67 7.31
N GLY A 19 -9.19 11.71 7.98
CA GLY A 19 -10.47 12.07 7.36
C GLY A 19 -11.04 11.06 6.36
N SER A 20 -10.52 9.83 6.30
CA SER A 20 -11.08 8.74 5.50
C SER A 20 -11.69 7.64 6.36
N ASP A 21 -12.81 7.06 5.90
CA ASP A 21 -13.45 5.91 6.55
C ASP A 21 -13.27 4.67 5.66
N PHE A 22 -12.44 3.74 6.14
CA PHE A 22 -12.24 2.41 5.55
C PHE A 22 -12.72 1.30 6.51
N GLY A 23 -13.54 1.65 7.50
CA GLY A 23 -13.95 0.75 8.58
C GLY A 23 -12.77 0.29 9.44
N GLY A 24 -12.93 -0.86 10.12
CA GLY A 24 -11.88 -1.48 10.96
C GLY A 24 -10.76 -2.18 10.17
N ALA A 25 -10.54 -1.80 8.92
CA ALA A 25 -9.53 -2.43 8.06
C ALA A 25 -8.11 -1.99 8.42
N ASP A 26 -7.15 -2.91 8.33
CA ASP A 26 -5.74 -2.57 8.43
C ASP A 26 -5.32 -1.72 7.22
N HIS A 27 -5.03 -0.43 7.45
CA HIS A 27 -4.64 0.54 6.44
C HIS A 27 -3.39 0.13 5.64
N ARG A 28 -2.45 -0.58 6.26
CA ARG A 28 -1.25 -1.06 5.58
C ARG A 28 -1.60 -2.19 4.62
N LYS A 29 -2.41 -3.15 5.07
CA LYS A 29 -2.91 -4.23 4.20
C LYS A 29 -3.79 -3.69 3.06
N LEU A 30 -4.57 -2.63 3.31
CA LEU A 30 -5.32 -1.94 2.26
C LEU A 30 -4.40 -1.35 1.17
N LEU A 31 -3.28 -0.73 1.56
CA LEU A 31 -2.30 -0.22 0.60
C LEU A 31 -1.63 -1.35 -0.18
N GLU A 32 -1.20 -2.42 0.48
CA GLU A 32 -0.58 -3.58 -0.17
C GLU A 32 -1.49 -4.16 -1.26
N VAL A 33 -2.76 -4.44 -0.91
CA VAL A 33 -3.76 -4.97 -1.86
C VAL A 33 -4.07 -3.95 -2.96
N SER A 34 -4.20 -2.67 -2.62
CA SER A 34 -4.54 -1.64 -3.60
C SER A 34 -3.43 -1.37 -4.61
N VAL A 35 -2.17 -1.40 -4.17
CA VAL A 35 -1.00 -1.30 -5.06
C VAL A 35 -0.89 -2.54 -5.94
N LEU A 36 -1.20 -3.73 -5.41
CA LEU A 36 -1.23 -4.97 -6.20
C LEU A 36 -2.29 -4.88 -7.29
N LYS A 37 -3.52 -4.47 -6.94
CA LYS A 37 -4.60 -4.25 -7.90
C LYS A 37 -4.15 -3.32 -9.03
N LYS A 38 -3.51 -2.20 -8.69
CA LYS A 38 -2.97 -1.27 -9.69
C LYS A 38 -1.87 -1.88 -10.56
N ALA A 39 -1.00 -2.71 -9.99
CA ALA A 39 0.05 -3.42 -10.73
C ALA A 39 -0.54 -4.37 -11.79
N VAL A 40 -1.68 -5.01 -11.50
CA VAL A 40 -2.35 -5.94 -12.40
C VAL A 40 -3.48 -5.30 -13.23
N GLY A 41 -3.55 -3.97 -13.28
CA GLY A 41 -4.53 -3.24 -14.10
C GLY A 41 -5.95 -3.19 -13.54
N TYR A 42 -6.17 -3.56 -12.28
CA TYR A 42 -7.47 -3.49 -11.62
C TYR A 42 -7.83 -2.09 -11.11
N HIS A 43 -9.13 -1.83 -11.09
CA HIS A 43 -9.71 -0.58 -10.57
C HIS A 43 -9.64 -0.49 -9.04
N CYS A 44 -9.38 0.71 -8.52
CA CYS A 44 -9.47 1.06 -7.11
C CYS A 44 -10.31 2.33 -6.95
N GLY A 45 -11.03 2.45 -5.83
CA GLY A 45 -11.81 3.63 -5.51
C GLY A 45 -10.96 4.90 -5.46
N TRP A 46 -11.63 6.06 -5.60
CA TRP A 46 -10.96 7.34 -5.71
C TRP A 46 -10.13 7.68 -4.47
N THR A 47 -10.70 7.54 -3.27
CA THR A 47 -10.03 7.87 -1.99
C THR A 47 -8.72 7.12 -1.83
N ILE A 48 -8.72 5.78 -1.91
CA ILE A 48 -7.48 4.98 -1.76
C ILE A 48 -6.48 5.25 -2.91
N THR A 49 -6.97 5.59 -4.10
CA THR A 49 -6.11 5.99 -5.22
C THR A 49 -5.38 7.30 -4.90
N GLN A 50 -6.06 8.30 -4.35
CA GLN A 50 -5.43 9.55 -3.94
C GLN A 50 -4.42 9.35 -2.81
N ILE A 51 -4.74 8.50 -1.83
CA ILE A 51 -3.82 8.13 -0.75
C ILE A 51 -2.55 7.49 -1.32
N MET A 52 -2.67 6.50 -2.22
CA MET A 52 -1.52 5.88 -2.88
C MET A 52 -0.67 6.87 -3.69
N VAL A 53 -1.29 7.87 -4.33
CA VAL A 53 -0.57 8.94 -5.05
C VAL A 53 0.17 9.85 -4.06
N ARG A 54 -0.48 10.29 -2.97
CA ARG A 54 0.12 11.15 -1.93
C ARG A 54 1.32 10.48 -1.26
N LEU A 55 1.21 9.18 -0.97
CA LEU A 55 2.30 8.38 -0.41
C LEU A 55 3.38 8.01 -1.44
N GLY A 56 3.20 8.37 -2.71
CA GLY A 56 4.13 8.07 -3.79
C GLY A 56 4.22 6.59 -4.14
N LEU A 57 3.20 5.78 -3.83
CA LEU A 57 3.16 4.35 -4.09
C LEU A 57 2.78 4.03 -5.54
N ILE A 58 1.98 4.88 -6.17
CA ILE A 58 1.66 4.81 -7.60
C ILE A 58 1.97 6.13 -8.29
N ARG A 59 2.22 6.06 -9.60
CA ARG A 59 2.40 7.23 -10.47
C ARG A 59 1.04 7.75 -10.94
N LYS A 60 1.03 8.93 -11.57
CA LYS A 60 -0.19 9.55 -12.13
C LYS A 60 -0.92 8.67 -13.16
N ASN A 61 -0.19 7.79 -13.86
CA ASN A 61 -0.77 6.81 -14.78
C ASN A 61 -1.35 5.56 -14.09
N GLY A 62 -1.38 5.54 -12.76
CA GLY A 62 -1.92 4.45 -11.96
C GLY A 62 -0.96 3.29 -11.73
N LEU A 63 0.21 3.24 -12.38
CA LEU A 63 1.16 2.13 -12.20
C LEU A 63 2.00 2.30 -10.92
N PRO A 64 2.40 1.21 -10.25
CA PRO A 64 3.29 1.29 -9.10
C PRO A 64 4.58 2.08 -9.36
N SER A 65 4.96 2.90 -8.40
CA SER A 65 6.28 3.54 -8.36
C SER A 65 7.34 2.54 -7.86
N ARG A 66 8.61 2.97 -7.76
CA ARG A 66 9.65 2.17 -7.07
C ARG A 66 9.27 1.89 -5.60
N LYS A 67 8.68 2.88 -4.91
CA LYS A 67 8.19 2.72 -3.53
C LYS A 67 7.04 1.71 -3.47
N GLY A 68 6.09 1.77 -4.41
CA GLY A 68 5.01 0.79 -4.52
C GLY A 68 5.49 -0.64 -4.83
N GLN A 69 6.44 -0.79 -5.75
CA GLN A 69 7.06 -2.09 -6.04
C GLN A 69 7.77 -2.67 -4.82
N ARG A 70 8.48 -1.83 -4.05
CA ARG A 70 9.12 -2.26 -2.80
C ARG A 70 8.10 -2.69 -1.76
N LEU A 71 6.96 -1.98 -1.64
CA LEU A 71 5.86 -2.40 -0.77
C LEU A 71 5.36 -3.80 -1.13
N LEU A 72 5.11 -4.07 -2.41
CA LEU A 72 4.68 -5.39 -2.88
C LEU A 72 5.70 -6.48 -2.58
N GLN A 73 7.00 -6.19 -2.78
CA GLN A 73 8.06 -7.14 -2.47
C GLN A 73 8.10 -7.49 -0.98
N LEU A 74 7.98 -6.50 -0.10
CA LEU A 74 7.97 -6.73 1.35
C LEU A 74 6.73 -7.50 1.80
N ALA A 75 5.55 -7.14 1.29
CA ALA A 75 4.31 -7.85 1.57
C ALA A 75 4.34 -9.31 1.11
N TYR A 76 4.90 -9.57 -0.08
CA TYR A 76 5.07 -10.92 -0.60
C TYR A 76 6.06 -11.74 0.26
N ASN A 77 7.21 -11.15 0.62
CA ASN A 77 8.18 -11.83 1.48
C ASN A 77 7.59 -12.16 2.85
N ASP A 78 6.85 -11.23 3.46
CA ASP A 78 6.15 -11.45 4.73
C ASP A 78 5.14 -12.60 4.62
N LEU A 79 4.31 -12.59 3.57
CA LEU A 79 3.35 -13.66 3.30
C LEU A 79 4.06 -15.02 3.15
N MET A 80 5.14 -15.09 2.36
CA MET A 80 5.83 -16.35 2.05
C MET A 80 6.66 -16.90 3.21
N ILE A 81 7.17 -16.04 4.10
CA ILE A 81 8.10 -16.44 5.17
C ILE A 81 7.39 -16.57 6.51
N ASN A 82 6.45 -15.68 6.82
CA ASN A 82 5.83 -15.58 8.15
C ASN A 82 4.39 -16.11 8.19
N GLN A 83 3.70 -16.20 7.04
CA GLN A 83 2.30 -16.67 6.96
C GLN A 83 2.12 -17.87 6.02
N GLY A 84 3.18 -18.30 5.35
CA GLY A 84 3.23 -19.46 4.47
C GLY A 84 3.73 -20.69 5.21
N GLY A 85 2.99 -21.13 6.23
CA GLY A 85 3.29 -22.26 7.10
C GLY A 85 2.21 -22.45 8.15
#